data_AF-A0A7Y9HZ12-F1
#
_entry.id   AF-A0A7Y9HZ12-F1
#
_cell.length_a   1.000
_cell.length_b   1.000
_cell.length_c   1.000
_cell.angle_alpha   90.00
_cell.angle_beta   90.00
_cell.angle_gamma   90.00
#
_symmetry.space_group_name_H-M   'P 1'
#
loop_
_entity.id
_entity.type
_entity.pdbx_description
1 polymer ?
#
loop_
_entity_poly.entity_id
_entity_poly.type
_entity_poly.pdbx_seq_one_letter_code
_entity_poly.pdbx_strand_id
1 'polypeptide(L)'
;MKYKLTKPDKPSSNMIALTFALVIVYCLATAFSIVLLGQRSLISGNLFQLKNIISLIFNWRFILSMSLAILSRISFILINSTLLKIPYLSDIATTLSVIITLTSIIFILIANHYFLKESLNIKQAIGAFIVLMGIFIMLNK
;
A
#
# COMPACT_ATOMS: atom_id res chain seq x y z
N MET A 1 -0.21 24.34 21.71
CA MET A 1 -0.93 24.89 20.54
C MET A 1 -2.11 23.98 20.22
N LYS A 2 -3.27 24.21 20.85
CA LYS A 2 -4.48 23.39 20.66
C LYS A 2 -5.16 23.85 19.38
N TYR A 3 -5.12 23.05 18.32
CA TYR A 3 -5.96 23.28 17.14
C TYR A 3 -7.43 23.11 17.58
N LYS A 4 -8.14 24.22 17.74
CA LYS A 4 -9.61 24.25 17.77
C LYS A 4 -10.07 23.84 16.37
N LEU A 5 -10.35 22.56 16.19
CA LEU A 5 -11.15 22.05 15.09
C LEU A 5 -12.56 22.59 15.28
N THR A 6 -12.90 23.65 14.55
CA THR A 6 -14.28 24.00 14.24
C THR A 6 -14.93 22.75 13.66
N LYS A 7 -15.85 22.15 14.43
CA LYS A 7 -16.64 20.98 14.02
C LYS A 7 -17.32 21.28 12.69
N PRO A 8 -17.04 20.56 11.60
CA PRO A 8 -17.96 20.49 10.50
C PRO A 8 -19.05 19.48 10.86
N ASP A 9 -20.29 19.92 10.77
CA ASP A 9 -21.50 19.10 10.74
C ASP A 9 -21.31 17.90 9.82
N LYS A 10 -21.63 16.69 10.33
CA LYS A 10 -21.67 15.39 9.62
C LYS A 10 -20.57 15.17 8.56
N PRO A 11 -19.70 14.14 8.68
CA PRO A 11 -18.89 13.77 7.52
C PRO A 11 -19.84 13.54 6.33
N SER A 12 -19.70 14.37 5.29
CA SER A 12 -20.50 14.21 4.09
C SER A 12 -20.26 12.78 3.61
N SER A 13 -21.32 12.05 3.26
CA SER A 13 -21.22 10.69 2.70
C SER A 13 -20.08 10.58 1.67
N ASN A 14 -19.85 11.68 0.94
CA ASN A 14 -18.77 11.92 -0.01
C ASN A 14 -17.36 11.70 0.56
N MET A 15 -17.04 12.09 1.79
CA MET A 15 -15.70 11.92 2.40
C MET A 15 -15.38 10.46 2.73
N ILE A 16 -16.39 9.71 3.18
CA ILE A 16 -16.26 8.27 3.45
C ILE A 16 -16.09 7.52 2.12
N ALA A 17 -16.94 7.83 1.14
CA ALA A 17 -16.83 7.26 -0.21
C ALA A 17 -15.46 7.57 -0.85
N LEU A 18 -14.96 8.81 -0.69
CA LEU A 18 -13.63 9.20 -1.17
C LEU A 18 -12.52 8.39 -0.48
N THR A 19 -12.61 8.19 0.84
CA THR A 19 -11.62 7.39 1.59
C THR A 19 -11.59 5.97 1.07
N PHE A 20 -12.76 5.35 0.86
CA PHE A 20 -12.85 4.00 0.33
C PHE A 20 -12.27 3.90 -1.09
N ALA A 21 -12.59 4.85 -1.97
CA ALA A 21 -12.01 4.92 -3.31
C ALA A 21 -10.48 5.07 -3.27
N LEU A 22 -9.95 5.92 -2.39
CA LEU A 22 -8.51 6.10 -2.21
C LEU A 22 -7.83 4.84 -1.69
N VAL A 23 -8.47 4.07 -0.80
CA VAL A 23 -7.96 2.79 -0.32
C VAL A 23 -7.85 1.78 -1.45
N ILE A 24 -8.86 1.69 -2.31
CA ILE A 24 -8.81 0.80 -3.48
C ILE A 24 -7.67 1.22 -4.42
N VAL A 25 -7.56 2.51 -4.73
CA VAL A 25 -6.46 3.03 -5.56
C VAL A 25 -5.10 2.73 -4.93
N TYR A 26 -4.96 2.92 -3.62
CA TYR A 26 -3.74 2.60 -2.88
C TYR A 26 -3.38 1.11 -2.99
N CYS A 27 -4.32 0.21 -2.74
CA CYS A 27 -4.09 -1.23 -2.82
C CYS A 27 -3.67 -1.66 -4.23
N LEU A 28 -4.41 -1.22 -5.25
CA LEU A 28 -4.11 -1.55 -6.64
C LEU A 28 -2.77 -0.97 -7.08
N ALA A 29 -2.51 0.31 -6.83
CA ALA A 29 -1.26 0.96 -7.22
C ALA A 29 -0.05 0.27 -6.57
N THR A 30 -0.16 -0.10 -5.30
CA THR A 30 0.89 -0.81 -4.58
C THR A 30 1.12 -2.21 -5.14
N ALA A 31 0.06 -2.99 -5.36
CA ALA A 31 0.16 -4.33 -5.91
C ALA A 31 0.75 -4.34 -7.33
N PHE A 32 0.26 -3.47 -8.22
CA PHE A 32 0.79 -3.37 -9.58
C PHE A 32 2.23 -2.86 -9.62
N SER A 33 2.60 -1.90 -8.76
CA SER A 33 3.98 -1.42 -8.65
C SER A 33 4.93 -2.57 -8.29
N ILE A 34 4.57 -3.38 -7.31
CA ILE A 34 5.37 -4.54 -6.87
C ILE A 34 5.45 -5.60 -7.97
N VAL A 35 4.34 -5.94 -8.62
CA VAL A 35 4.31 -6.95 -9.69
C VAL A 35 5.17 -6.53 -10.89
N LEU A 36 5.07 -5.26 -11.31
CA LEU A 36 5.84 -4.75 -12.44
C LEU A 36 7.35 -4.80 -12.15
N LEU A 37 7.75 -4.44 -10.93
CA LEU A 37 9.14 -4.46 -10.50
C LEU A 37 9.66 -5.90 -10.26
N GLY A 38 8.78 -6.79 -9.79
CA GLY A 38 9.07 -8.18 -9.45
C GLY A 38 9.39 -9.08 -10.65
N GLN A 39 9.24 -8.60 -11.88
CA GLN A 39 9.51 -9.41 -13.05
C GLN A 39 10.98 -9.80 -13.13
N ARG A 40 11.23 -11.12 -13.26
CA ARG A 40 12.58 -11.69 -13.30
C ARG A 40 13.48 -11.03 -14.34
N SER A 41 12.95 -10.56 -15.47
CA SER A 41 13.75 -9.88 -16.50
C SER A 41 14.41 -8.57 -16.02
N LEU A 42 13.85 -7.92 -14.99
CA LEU A 42 14.43 -6.71 -14.38
C LEU A 42 15.46 -7.06 -13.29
N ILE A 43 15.27 -8.19 -12.61
CA ILE A 43 16.04 -8.59 -11.42
C ILE A 43 17.21 -9.53 -11.78
N SER A 44 17.09 -10.34 -12.83
CA SER A 44 18.07 -11.36 -13.19
C SER A 44 19.27 -10.85 -13.99
N GLY A 45 19.32 -9.55 -14.31
CA GLY A 45 20.48 -8.93 -14.95
C GLY A 45 21.65 -8.79 -13.98
N ASN A 46 22.87 -8.62 -14.49
CA ASN A 46 24.03 -8.28 -13.65
C ASN A 46 23.88 -6.82 -13.16
N LEU A 47 23.16 -6.62 -12.05
CA LEU A 47 22.77 -5.30 -11.52
C LEU A 47 23.97 -4.46 -11.04
N PHE A 48 25.14 -5.06 -10.86
CA PHE A 48 26.36 -4.36 -10.42
C PHE A 48 27.10 -3.64 -11.56
N GLN A 49 26.72 -3.87 -12.82
CA GLN A 49 27.27 -3.10 -13.94
C GLN A 49 26.50 -1.80 -14.15
N LEU A 50 27.21 -0.67 -14.15
CA LEU A 50 26.67 0.69 -14.43
C LEU A 50 25.80 0.74 -15.69
N LYS A 51 26.17 0.02 -16.75
CA LYS A 51 25.42 -0.06 -18.00
C LYS A 51 24.01 -0.66 -17.81
N ASN A 52 23.89 -1.68 -16.96
CA ASN A 52 22.62 -2.33 -16.67
C ASN A 52 21.75 -1.48 -15.73
N ILE A 53 22.36 -0.74 -14.79
CA ILE A 53 21.64 0.21 -13.93
C ILE A 53 20.99 1.31 -14.78
N ILE A 54 21.73 1.89 -15.73
CA ILE A 54 21.19 2.92 -16.63
C ILE A 54 20.06 2.33 -17.49
N SER A 55 20.27 1.15 -18.08
CA SER A 55 19.23 0.48 -18.86
C SER A 55 17.99 0.11 -18.04
N LEU A 56 18.14 -0.15 -16.74
CA LEU A 56 17.05 -0.43 -15.82
C LEU A 56 16.23 0.84 -15.53
N ILE A 57 16.90 1.96 -15.26
CA ILE A 57 16.23 3.25 -14.98
C ILE A 57 15.42 3.73 -16.18
N PHE A 58 15.92 3.50 -17.41
CA PHE A 58 15.20 3.82 -18.64
C PHE A 58 14.21 2.74 -19.09
N ASN A 59 14.04 1.65 -18.33
CA ASN A 59 13.06 0.62 -18.67
C ASN A 59 11.65 1.13 -18.38
N TRP A 60 10.74 1.01 -19.36
CA TRP A 60 9.36 1.47 -19.21
C TRP A 60 8.63 0.83 -18.02
N ARG A 61 8.92 -0.44 -17.70
CA ARG A 61 8.30 -1.15 -16.56
C ARG A 61 8.79 -0.56 -15.24
N PHE A 62 10.08 -0.24 -15.16
CA PHE A 62 10.65 0.41 -13.99
C PHE A 62 10.04 1.80 -13.79
N ILE A 63 9.99 2.62 -14.83
CA ILE A 63 9.40 3.96 -14.77
C ILE A 63 7.92 3.90 -14.36
N LEU A 64 7.14 3.00 -14.95
CA LEU A 64 5.73 2.83 -14.60
C LEU A 64 5.56 2.33 -13.15
N SER A 65 6.37 1.37 -12.72
CA SER A 65 6.34 0.87 -11.34
C SER A 65 6.67 1.97 -10.33
N MET A 66 7.61 2.86 -10.67
CA MET A 66 8.00 4.00 -9.83
C MET A 66 6.87 5.04 -9.77
N SER A 67 6.23 5.33 -10.90
CA SER A 67 5.07 6.23 -10.95
C SER A 67 3.92 5.72 -10.08
N LEU A 68 3.59 4.42 -10.19
CA LEU A 68 2.59 3.77 -9.35
C LEU A 68 2.97 3.75 -7.86
N ALA A 69 4.27 3.60 -7.54
CA ALA A 69 4.75 3.68 -6.17
C ALA A 69 4.53 5.07 -5.58
N ILE A 70 4.83 6.13 -6.35
CA ILE A 70 4.57 7.51 -5.94
C ILE A 70 3.07 7.74 -5.74
N LEU A 71 2.24 7.27 -6.67
CA LEU A 71 0.78 7.36 -6.55
C LEU A 71 0.28 6.70 -5.27
N SER A 72 0.75 5.49 -4.96
CA SER A 72 0.43 4.79 -3.71
C SER A 72 0.80 5.63 -2.48
N ARG A 73 1.98 6.27 -2.46
CA ARG A 73 2.39 7.15 -1.34
C ARG A 73 1.49 8.37 -1.22
N ILE A 74 1.13 9.01 -2.33
CA ILE A 74 0.21 10.16 -2.32
C ILE A 74 -1.17 9.73 -1.81
N SER A 75 -1.72 8.63 -2.33
CA SER A 75 -3.00 8.07 -1.87
C SER A 75 -2.97 7.77 -0.37
N PHE A 76 -1.89 7.19 0.14
CA PHE A 76 -1.73 6.92 1.56
C PHE A 76 -1.75 8.20 2.42
N ILE A 77 -1.07 9.26 1.99
CA ILE A 77 -1.11 10.56 2.68
C ILE A 77 -2.53 11.15 2.66
N LEU A 78 -3.21 11.07 1.51
CA LEU A 78 -4.58 11.58 1.36
C LEU A 78 -5.59 10.80 2.21
N ILE A 79 -5.45 9.47 2.31
CA ILE A 79 -6.25 8.63 3.20
C ILE A 79 -6.07 9.10 4.65
N ASN A 80 -4.83 9.17 5.12
CA ASN A 80 -4.51 9.62 6.49
C ASN A 80 -5.07 11.03 6.77
N SER A 81 -4.89 11.95 5.82
CA SER A 81 -5.42 13.31 5.91
C SER A 81 -6.96 13.33 5.99
N THR A 82 -7.63 12.46 5.25
CA THR A 82 -9.10 12.37 5.25
C THR A 82 -9.61 11.74 6.55
N LEU A 83 -8.94 10.71 7.06
CA LEU A 83 -9.28 10.07 8.34
C LEU A 83 -9.22 11.06 9.52
N LEU A 84 -8.20 11.92 9.56
CA LEU A 84 -8.07 12.96 10.60
C LEU A 84 -9.16 14.03 10.54
N LYS A 85 -9.75 14.27 9.36
CA LYS A 85 -10.84 15.25 9.21
C LYS A 85 -12.19 14.71 9.69
N ILE A 86 -12.33 13.41 9.92
CA ILE A 86 -13.59 12.82 10.39
C ILE A 86 -13.53 12.68 11.92
N PRO A 87 -14.38 13.39 12.68
CA PRO A 87 -14.23 13.53 14.13
C PRO A 87 -14.33 12.21 14.91
N TYR A 88 -15.02 11.19 14.38
CA TYR A 88 -15.09 9.88 15.04
C TYR A 88 -13.98 8.90 14.63
N LEU A 89 -13.31 9.11 13.48
CA LEU A 89 -12.17 8.26 13.07
C LEU A 89 -10.82 8.88 13.43
N SER A 90 -10.76 10.17 13.77
CA SER A 90 -9.49 10.87 14.05
C SER A 90 -8.67 10.21 15.16
N ASP A 91 -9.32 9.72 16.22
CA ASP A 91 -8.64 9.08 17.35
C ASP A 91 -8.08 7.69 17.02
N ILE A 92 -8.60 7.04 15.97
CA ILE A 92 -8.19 5.71 15.49
C ILE A 92 -7.55 5.76 14.09
N ALA A 93 -7.25 6.95 13.57
CA ALA A 93 -6.79 7.15 12.19
C ALA A 93 -5.50 6.36 11.89
N THR A 94 -4.57 6.33 12.84
CA THR A 94 -3.30 5.60 12.70
C THR A 94 -3.54 4.08 12.67
N THR A 95 -4.42 3.57 13.54
CA THR A 95 -4.82 2.15 13.56
C THR A 95 -5.50 1.74 12.26
N LEU A 96 -6.40 2.57 11.74
CA LEU A 96 -7.05 2.33 10.45
C LEU A 96 -6.06 2.29 9.29
N SER A 97 -5.07 3.17 9.28
CA SER A 97 -4.02 3.17 8.26
C SER A 97 -3.17 1.91 8.30
N VAL A 98 -2.87 1.38 9.49
CA VAL A 98 -2.21 0.07 9.62
C VAL A 98 -3.09 -1.03 9.04
N ILE A 99 -4.39 -1.06 9.36
CA ILE A 99 -5.34 -2.06 8.81
C ILE A 99 -5.40 -1.97 7.28
N ILE A 100 -5.40 -0.76 6.70
CA ILE A 100 -5.37 -0.54 5.26
C ILE A 100 -4.08 -1.10 4.64
N THR A 101 -2.93 -0.87 5.26
CA THR A 101 -1.65 -1.44 4.80
C THR A 101 -1.63 -2.96 4.93
N LEU A 102 -2.16 -3.54 6.00
CA LEU A 102 -2.27 -5.00 6.12
C LEU A 102 -3.17 -5.59 5.04
N THR A 103 -4.28 -4.91 4.75
CA THR A 103 -5.20 -5.31 3.69
C THR A 103 -4.50 -5.27 2.33
N SER A 104 -3.65 -4.27 2.06
CA SER A 104 -2.92 -4.20 0.79
C SER A 104 -1.95 -5.36 0.59
N ILE A 105 -1.40 -5.95 1.66
CA ILE A 105 -0.56 -7.16 1.58
C ILE A 105 -1.34 -8.31 0.92
N ILE A 106 -2.63 -8.48 1.23
CA ILE A 106 -3.46 -9.52 0.61
C ILE A 106 -3.56 -9.31 -0.91
N PHE A 107 -3.81 -8.07 -1.34
CA PHE A 107 -3.84 -7.72 -2.76
C PHE A 107 -2.49 -7.97 -3.46
N ILE A 108 -1.38 -7.65 -2.78
CA ILE A 108 -0.03 -7.90 -3.29
C ILE A 108 0.20 -9.41 -3.48
N LEU A 109 -0.16 -10.23 -2.50
CA LEU A 109 0.01 -11.68 -2.59
C LEU A 109 -0.82 -12.28 -3.75
N ILE A 110 -2.06 -11.84 -3.92
CA ILE A 110 -2.92 -12.28 -5.03
C ILE A 110 -2.31 -11.86 -6.37
N ALA A 111 -1.87 -10.59 -6.49
CA ALA A 111 -1.28 -10.08 -7.71
C ALA A 111 0.03 -10.81 -8.06
N ASN A 112 0.87 -11.10 -7.07
CA ASN A 112 2.09 -11.88 -7.25
C ASN A 112 1.78 -13.30 -7.74
N HIS A 113 0.78 -13.96 -7.16
CA HIS A 113 0.37 -15.30 -7.59
C HIS A 113 -0.09 -15.33 -9.05
N TYR A 114 -0.90 -14.36 -9.45
CA TYR A 114 -1.46 -14.31 -10.80
C TYR A 114 -0.44 -13.89 -11.87
N PHE A 115 0.30 -12.81 -11.62
CA PHE A 115 1.19 -12.20 -12.63
C PHE A 115 2.61 -12.77 -12.64
N LEU A 116 3.17 -13.07 -11.47
CA LEU A 116 4.54 -13.57 -11.35
C LEU A 116 4.58 -15.11 -11.29
N LYS A 117 3.41 -15.77 -11.17
CA LYS A 117 3.28 -17.22 -10.93
C LYS A 117 4.05 -17.69 -9.70
N GLU A 118 4.34 -16.77 -8.78
CA GLU A 118 5.00 -17.08 -7.51
C GLU A 118 3.94 -17.53 -6.51
N SER A 119 4.09 -18.76 -6.02
CA SER A 119 3.23 -19.32 -4.98
C SER A 119 3.95 -19.27 -3.65
N LEU A 120 3.24 -18.82 -2.62
CA LEU A 120 3.75 -18.88 -1.25
C LEU A 120 3.88 -20.34 -0.82
N ASN A 121 5.04 -20.69 -0.28
CA ASN A 121 5.19 -21.95 0.42
C ASN A 121 4.38 -21.93 1.73
N ILE A 122 3.89 -23.08 2.19
CA ILE A 122 3.13 -23.20 3.45
C ILE A 122 3.87 -22.54 4.63
N LYS A 123 5.21 -22.64 4.66
CA LYS A 123 6.05 -22.02 5.71
C LYS A 123 6.00 -20.49 5.65
N GLN A 124 6.00 -19.90 4.45
CA GLN A 124 5.89 -18.45 4.27
C GLN A 124 4.48 -17.96 4.60
N ALA A 125 3.46 -18.74 4.26
CA ALA A 125 2.08 -18.45 4.62
C ALA A 125 1.88 -18.44 6.15
N ILE A 126 2.44 -19.44 6.86
CA ILE A 126 2.43 -19.49 8.33
C ILE A 126 3.17 -18.28 8.91
N GLY A 127 4.35 -17.94 8.39
CA GLY A 127 5.11 -16.76 8.81
C GLY A 127 4.32 -15.46 8.62
N ALA A 128 3.70 -15.27 7.46
CA ALA A 128 2.83 -14.12 7.18
C ALA A 128 1.64 -14.06 8.15
N PHE A 129 1.00 -15.20 8.43
CA PHE A 129 -0.10 -15.29 9.37
C PHE A 129 0.31 -14.87 10.80
N ILE A 130 1.47 -15.35 11.28
CA ILE A 130 1.99 -14.97 12.61
C ILE A 130 2.23 -13.46 12.70
N VAL A 131 2.83 -12.85 11.67
CA VAL A 131 3.06 -11.39 11.62
C VAL A 131 1.74 -10.63 11.65
N LEU A 132 0.77 -11.03 10.82
CA LEU A 132 -0.56 -10.40 10.78
C LEU A 132 -1.26 -10.52 12.15
N MET A 133 -1.16 -11.67 12.80
CA MET A 133 -1.73 -11.91 14.13
C MET A 133 -1.05 -11.03 15.20
N GLY A 134 0.28 -10.90 15.16
CA GLY A 134 1.02 -10.03 16.07
C GLY A 134 0.62 -8.56 15.93
N ILE A 135 0.44 -8.09 14.69
CA ILE A 135 -0.05 -6.73 14.45
C ILE A 135 -1.49 -6.59 14.94
N PHE A 136 -2.36 -7.59 14.71
CA PHE A 136 -3.74 -7.56 15.20
C PHE A 136 -3.80 -7.46 16.73
N ILE A 137 -2.98 -8.24 17.44
CA ILE A 137 -2.87 -8.17 18.91
C ILE A 137 -2.39 -6.80 19.37
N MET A 138 -1.38 -6.21 18.70
CA MET A 138 -0.89 -4.86 19.03
C MET A 138 -1.97 -3.79 18.88
N LEU A 139 -2.88 -3.95 17.91
CA LEU A 139 -3.97 -3.01 17.64
C LEU A 139 -5.18 -3.20 18.54
N ASN A 140 -5.40 -4.41 19.07
CA ASN A 140 -6.49 -4.71 19.98
C ASN A 140 -6.09 -4.24 21.39
N LYS A 141 -6.67 -3.12 21.81
CA LYS A 141 -6.39 -2.50 23.11
C LYS A 141 -7.14 -3.19 24.23
#